data_AF-A0A1M5UA21-F1
#
_entry.id   AF-A0A1M5UA21-F1
#
_cell.length_a   1.000
_cell.length_b   1.000
_cell.length_c   1.000
_cell.angle_alpha   90.00
_cell.angle_beta   90.00
_cell.angle_gamma   90.00
#
_symmetry.space_group_name_H-M   'P 1'
#
loop_
_entity.id
_entity.type
_entity.pdbx_description
1 polymer ?
#
loop_
_entity_poly.entity_id
_entity_poly.type
_entity_poly.pdbx_seq_one_letter_code
_entity_poly.pdbx_strand_id
1 'polypeptide(L)'
;MEKQTLRRADLVMSIVLLSIAVFVFVISLELMIRTLSLTNPANAIWYRSSGLVPMIVSVLLAICSVSLFFKAWNDGARFDFFTKEKIAYFFTCREFKVAISIIGWLAIYIFILLGPMEKIIYDALYNVDGISWIIPYYLPYILMTFIFLFVFMIVFSDRGKRKNWITSAIISLSVSLIVAYLFGDVAMIILP
;
A
#
# COMPACT_ATOMS: atom_id res chain seq x y z
N MET A 1 21.29 -2.99 -20.96
CA MET A 1 21.33 -4.27 -20.23
C MET A 1 21.21 -5.40 -21.24
N GLU A 2 22.00 -6.45 -21.09
CA GLU A 2 21.97 -7.63 -21.97
C GLU A 2 20.62 -8.37 -21.81
N LYS A 3 19.94 -8.75 -22.91
CA LYS A 3 18.57 -9.32 -22.86
C LYS A 3 18.45 -10.54 -21.92
N GLN A 4 19.53 -11.31 -21.77
CA GLN A 4 19.56 -12.44 -20.86
C GLN A 4 19.48 -12.03 -19.39
N THR A 5 20.19 -10.98 -18.96
CA THR A 5 20.18 -10.57 -17.55
C THR A 5 18.83 -10.03 -17.11
N LEU A 6 18.09 -9.38 -18.02
CA LEU A 6 16.72 -8.92 -17.79
C LEU A 6 15.76 -10.09 -17.48
N ARG A 7 15.80 -11.15 -18.29
CA ARG A 7 14.92 -12.33 -18.14
C ARG A 7 15.18 -13.13 -16.86
N ARG A 8 16.45 -13.17 -16.46
CA ARG A 8 16.86 -13.82 -15.20
C ARG A 8 16.38 -13.02 -13.98
N ALA A 9 16.36 -11.69 -14.07
CA ALA A 9 15.76 -10.84 -13.03
C ALA A 9 14.24 -11.07 -12.93
N ASP A 10 13.53 -11.20 -14.05
CA ASP A 10 12.09 -11.52 -14.07
C ASP A 10 11.79 -12.86 -13.38
N LEU A 11 12.65 -13.88 -13.57
CA LEU A 11 12.52 -15.17 -12.89
C LEU A 11 12.61 -15.02 -11.36
N VAL A 12 13.61 -14.30 -10.86
CA VAL A 12 13.77 -14.06 -9.41
C VAL A 12 12.61 -13.23 -8.87
N MET A 13 12.24 -12.16 -9.57
CA MET A 13 11.12 -11.30 -9.18
C MET A 13 9.82 -12.08 -9.12
N SER A 14 9.57 -13.03 -10.03
CA SER A 14 8.39 -13.88 -9.99
C SER A 14 8.35 -14.84 -8.80
N ILE A 15 9.50 -15.27 -8.26
CA ILE A 15 9.51 -16.10 -7.05
C ILE A 15 9.23 -15.23 -5.82
N VAL A 16 9.87 -14.06 -5.74
CA VAL A 16 9.67 -13.11 -4.65
C VAL A 16 8.22 -12.64 -4.61
N LEU A 17 7.68 -12.26 -5.77
CA LEU A 17 6.31 -11.76 -5.90
C LEU A 17 5.29 -12.86 -5.55
N LEU A 18 5.52 -14.12 -5.97
CA LEU A 18 4.67 -15.24 -5.61
C LEU A 18 4.70 -15.51 -4.10
N SER A 19 5.88 -15.45 -3.48
CA SER A 19 6.03 -15.64 -2.03
C SER A 19 5.27 -14.56 -1.25
N ILE A 20 5.38 -13.29 -1.66
CA ILE A 20 4.64 -12.17 -1.07
C ILE A 20 3.13 -12.35 -1.28
N ALA A 21 2.70 -12.74 -2.48
CA ALA A 21 1.29 -12.97 -2.79
C ALA A 21 0.69 -14.05 -1.89
N VAL A 22 1.36 -15.19 -1.73
CA VAL A 22 0.90 -16.27 -0.83
C VAL A 22 0.85 -15.79 0.61
N PHE A 23 1.87 -15.08 1.09
CA PHE A 23 1.89 -14.54 2.45
C PHE A 23 0.72 -13.59 2.71
N VAL A 24 0.48 -12.63 1.81
CA VAL A 24 -0.64 -11.70 1.90
C VAL A 24 -1.97 -12.44 1.84
N PHE A 25 -2.11 -13.44 0.97
CA PHE A 25 -3.32 -14.26 0.87
C PHE A 25 -3.66 -14.93 2.20
N VAL A 26 -2.66 -15.53 2.87
CA VAL A 26 -2.85 -16.21 4.16
C VAL A 26 -3.31 -15.23 5.24
N ILE A 27 -2.65 -14.08 5.38
CA ILE A 27 -3.06 -13.04 6.34
C ILE A 27 -4.47 -12.54 6.05
N SER A 28 -4.78 -12.31 4.77
CA SER A 28 -6.07 -11.79 4.34
C SER A 28 -7.20 -12.78 4.62
N LEU A 29 -6.94 -14.07 4.40
CA LEU A 29 -7.86 -15.16 4.71
C LEU A 29 -8.09 -15.27 6.22
N GLU A 30 -7.04 -15.13 7.02
CA GLU A 30 -7.15 -15.09 8.48
C GLU A 30 -8.03 -13.91 8.96
N LEU A 31 -7.83 -12.71 8.41
CA LEU A 31 -8.66 -11.53 8.71
C LEU A 31 -10.13 -11.75 8.33
N MET A 32 -10.38 -12.42 7.21
CA MET A 32 -11.73 -12.77 6.78
C MET A 32 -12.40 -13.77 7.72
N ILE A 33 -11.72 -14.87 8.07
CA ILE A 33 -12.25 -15.85 9.01
C ILE A 33 -12.54 -15.20 10.38
N ARG A 34 -11.63 -14.35 10.88
CA ARG A 34 -11.84 -13.61 12.13
C ARG A 34 -13.10 -12.75 12.07
N THR A 35 -13.31 -12.02 10.98
CA THR A 35 -14.51 -11.18 10.78
C THR A 35 -15.80 -12.01 10.76
N LEU A 36 -15.79 -13.18 10.10
CA LEU A 36 -16.94 -14.08 10.10
C LEU A 36 -17.20 -14.69 11.48
N SER A 37 -16.16 -15.03 12.23
CA SER A 37 -16.28 -15.66 13.57
C SER A 37 -16.81 -14.73 14.65
N LEU A 38 -16.58 -13.42 14.52
CA LEU A 38 -17.01 -12.40 15.48
C LEU A 38 -18.45 -11.92 15.24
N THR A 39 -19.04 -12.28 14.09
CA THR A 39 -20.39 -11.86 13.72
C THR A 39 -21.39 -13.00 13.96
N ASN A 40 -22.57 -12.68 14.49
CA ASN A 40 -23.65 -13.68 14.60
C ASN A 40 -23.90 -14.34 13.23
N PRO A 41 -24.09 -15.68 13.15
CA PRO A 41 -24.17 -16.41 11.89
C PRO A 41 -25.31 -15.94 10.97
N ALA A 42 -26.36 -15.31 11.53
CA ALA A 42 -27.46 -14.73 10.75
C ALA A 42 -27.09 -13.42 10.03
N ASN A 43 -26.05 -12.70 10.48
CA ASN A 43 -25.63 -11.39 9.97
C ASN A 43 -24.17 -11.39 9.48
N ALA A 44 -23.54 -12.55 9.31
CA ALA A 44 -22.15 -12.67 8.89
C ALA A 44 -21.99 -12.30 7.41
N ILE A 45 -21.67 -11.04 7.15
CA ILE A 45 -21.49 -10.50 5.81
C ILE A 45 -20.02 -10.64 5.39
N TRP A 46 -19.69 -11.70 4.68
CA TRP A 46 -18.31 -12.02 4.26
C TRP A 46 -17.65 -10.93 3.41
N TYR A 47 -18.42 -10.19 2.60
CA TYR A 47 -17.90 -9.17 1.71
C TYR A 47 -17.57 -7.84 2.39
N ARG A 48 -17.93 -7.65 3.66
CA ARG A 48 -17.52 -6.49 4.48
C ARG A 48 -16.18 -6.70 5.19
N SER A 49 -15.56 -7.87 5.03
CA SER A 49 -14.25 -8.15 5.62
C SER A 49 -13.18 -7.22 5.03
N SER A 50 -12.39 -6.60 5.91
CA SER A 50 -11.19 -5.85 5.53
C SER A 50 -10.13 -6.71 4.84
N GLY A 51 -10.21 -8.04 4.98
CA GLY A 51 -9.35 -9.01 4.29
C GLY A 51 -9.75 -9.31 2.84
N LEU A 52 -10.97 -8.94 2.39
CA LEU A 52 -11.44 -9.30 1.04
C LEU A 52 -10.58 -8.66 -0.07
N VAL A 53 -10.36 -7.34 0.01
CA VAL A 53 -9.63 -6.60 -1.03
C VAL A 53 -8.17 -7.08 -1.11
N PRO A 54 -7.41 -7.18 0.00
CA PRO A 54 -6.06 -7.74 -0.02
C PRO A 54 -6.00 -9.18 -0.56
N MET A 55 -7.01 -10.01 -0.26
CA MET A 55 -7.11 -11.36 -0.80
C MET A 55 -7.25 -11.35 -2.33
N ILE A 56 -8.17 -10.55 -2.90
CA ILE A 56 -8.34 -10.44 -4.36
C ILE A 56 -7.04 -9.97 -5.03
N VAL A 57 -6.42 -8.92 -4.49
CA VAL A 57 -5.15 -8.38 -5.01
C VAL A 57 -4.06 -9.44 -4.97
N SER A 58 -3.96 -10.21 -3.90
CA SER A 58 -2.96 -11.27 -3.77
C SER A 58 -3.15 -12.40 -4.81
N VAL A 59 -4.39 -12.76 -5.15
CA VAL A 59 -4.68 -13.73 -6.22
C VAL A 59 -4.25 -13.20 -7.58
N LEU A 60 -4.56 -11.94 -7.89
CA LEU A 60 -4.13 -11.30 -9.15
C LEU A 60 -2.60 -11.21 -9.24
N LEU A 61 -1.93 -10.89 -8.14
CA LEU A 61 -0.47 -10.89 -8.06
C LEU A 61 0.10 -12.29 -8.26
N ALA A 62 -0.50 -13.33 -7.67
CA ALA A 62 -0.08 -14.70 -7.89
C ALA A 62 -0.19 -15.10 -9.37
N ILE A 63 -1.30 -14.77 -10.04
CA ILE A 63 -1.48 -15.03 -11.48
C ILE A 63 -0.42 -14.31 -12.31
N CYS A 64 -0.19 -13.02 -12.04
CA CYS A 64 0.86 -12.23 -12.69
C CYS A 64 2.25 -12.86 -12.48
N SER A 65 2.53 -13.28 -11.25
CA SER A 65 3.78 -13.90 -10.86
C SER A 65 4.03 -15.22 -11.60
N VAL A 66 3.02 -16.08 -11.65
CA VAL A 66 3.08 -17.35 -12.38
C VAL A 66 3.30 -17.10 -13.87
N SER A 67 2.63 -16.08 -14.43
CA SER A 67 2.78 -15.71 -15.85
C SER A 67 4.20 -15.21 -16.17
N LEU A 68 4.79 -14.40 -15.28
CA LEU A 68 6.17 -13.95 -15.37
C LEU A 68 7.16 -15.11 -15.26
N PHE A 69 6.92 -16.03 -14.32
CA PHE A 69 7.76 -17.21 -14.12
C PHE A 69 7.80 -18.07 -15.39
N PHE A 70 6.64 -18.43 -15.95
CA PHE A 70 6.59 -19.26 -17.16
C PHE A 70 7.22 -18.56 -18.36
N LYS A 71 7.01 -17.25 -18.52
CA LYS A 71 7.63 -16.47 -19.58
C LYS A 71 9.16 -16.47 -19.46
N ALA A 72 9.69 -16.23 -18.26
CA ALA A 72 11.13 -16.22 -18.01
C ALA A 72 11.76 -17.62 -18.18
N TRP A 73 11.05 -18.66 -17.75
CA TRP A 73 11.48 -20.06 -17.89
C TRP A 73 11.55 -20.48 -19.36
N ASN A 74 10.50 -20.21 -20.13
CA ASN A 74 10.46 -20.51 -21.57
C ASN A 74 11.53 -19.75 -22.36
N ASP A 75 11.91 -18.56 -21.88
CA ASP A 75 12.98 -17.74 -22.47
C ASP A 75 14.41 -18.16 -22.07
N GLY A 76 14.57 -19.29 -21.35
CA GLY A 76 15.85 -19.90 -21.04
C GLY A 76 16.59 -19.31 -19.83
N ALA A 77 15.90 -18.62 -18.93
CA ALA A 77 16.51 -18.12 -17.70
C ALA A 77 16.94 -19.28 -16.77
N ARG A 78 18.13 -19.17 -16.14
CA ARG A 78 18.66 -20.14 -15.17
C ARG A 78 19.16 -19.42 -13.91
N PHE A 79 19.15 -20.12 -12.77
CA PHE A 79 19.50 -19.62 -11.44
C PHE A 79 21.02 -19.52 -11.19
N ASP A 80 21.72 -18.65 -11.92
CA ASP A 80 23.19 -18.50 -11.81
C ASP A 80 23.63 -17.15 -11.21
N PHE A 81 22.74 -16.48 -10.46
CA PHE A 81 22.85 -15.05 -10.10
C PHE A 81 23.22 -14.73 -8.65
N PHE A 82 23.28 -15.71 -7.74
CA PHE A 82 23.60 -15.47 -6.33
C PHE A 82 25.11 -15.27 -6.08
N THR A 83 25.76 -14.42 -6.89
CA THR A 83 27.13 -13.96 -6.63
C THR A 83 27.05 -12.70 -5.75
N LYS A 84 27.80 -12.69 -4.64
CA LYS A 84 27.75 -11.61 -3.63
C LYS A 84 27.99 -10.23 -4.23
N GLU A 85 28.84 -10.10 -5.26
CA GLU A 85 29.14 -8.80 -5.87
C GLU A 85 27.93 -8.18 -6.59
N LYS A 86 27.10 -9.01 -7.24
CA LYS A 86 25.92 -8.54 -7.99
C LYS A 86 24.79 -8.08 -7.06
N ILE A 87 24.66 -8.74 -5.91
CA ILE A 87 23.71 -8.35 -4.87
C ILE A 87 24.09 -6.97 -4.31
N ALA A 88 25.37 -6.74 -4.02
CA ALA A 88 25.84 -5.44 -3.53
C ALA A 88 25.60 -4.31 -4.55
N TYR A 89 25.76 -4.59 -5.84
CA TYR A 89 25.46 -3.63 -6.91
C TYR A 89 23.95 -3.26 -6.95
N PHE A 90 23.07 -4.24 -6.74
CA PHE A 90 21.62 -4.03 -6.71
C PHE A 90 21.17 -3.01 -5.64
N PHE A 91 21.78 -3.05 -4.45
CA PHE A 91 21.52 -2.07 -3.38
C PHE A 91 21.98 -0.64 -3.72
N THR A 92 22.89 -0.50 -4.70
CA THR A 92 23.43 0.80 -5.10
C THR A 92 22.57 1.46 -6.18
N CYS A 93 21.73 0.69 -6.88
CA CYS A 93 20.86 1.18 -7.94
C CYS A 93 19.90 2.28 -7.46
N ARG A 94 19.77 3.35 -8.26
CA ARG A 94 18.89 4.48 -7.96
C ARG A 94 17.43 4.04 -7.80
N GLU A 95 16.97 3.14 -8.66
CA GLU A 95 15.60 2.61 -8.65
C GLU A 95 15.30 1.90 -7.34
N PHE A 96 16.25 1.08 -6.86
CA PHE A 96 16.11 0.36 -5.59
C PHE A 96 16.06 1.32 -4.40
N LYS A 97 16.90 2.36 -4.38
CA LYS A 97 16.86 3.42 -3.35
C LYS A 97 15.53 4.19 -3.36
N VAL A 98 14.99 4.48 -4.54
CA VAL A 98 13.66 5.11 -4.68
C VAL A 98 12.58 4.17 -4.15
N ALA A 99 12.62 2.88 -4.49
CA ALA A 99 11.67 1.89 -3.99
C ALA A 99 11.72 1.79 -2.46
N ILE A 100 12.91 1.71 -1.85
CA ILE A 100 13.07 1.76 -0.39
C ILE A 100 12.47 3.04 0.19
N SER A 101 12.72 4.20 -0.44
CA SER A 101 12.19 5.47 0.03
C SER A 101 10.66 5.50 -0.01
N ILE A 102 10.04 4.99 -1.08
CA ILE A 102 8.58 4.88 -1.21
C ILE A 102 8.01 3.91 -0.18
N ILE A 103 8.60 2.72 -0.03
CA ILE A 103 8.19 1.70 0.95
C ILE A 103 8.32 2.26 2.37
N GLY A 104 9.41 2.95 2.67
CA GLY A 104 9.63 3.62 3.95
C GLY A 104 8.58 4.69 4.23
N TRP A 105 8.24 5.51 3.24
CA TRP A 105 7.19 6.51 3.37
C TRP A 105 5.80 5.88 3.58
N LEU A 106 5.51 4.78 2.90
CA LEU A 106 4.28 4.00 3.11
C LEU A 106 4.22 3.39 4.52
N ALA A 107 5.36 2.90 5.03
CA ALA A 107 5.43 2.38 6.39
C ALA A 107 5.20 3.49 7.43
N ILE A 108 5.78 4.68 7.23
CA ILE A 108 5.52 5.86 8.07
C ILE A 108 4.04 6.21 8.04
N TYR A 109 3.40 6.17 6.87
CA TYR A 109 1.96 6.43 6.77
C TYR A 109 1.12 5.44 7.59
N ILE A 110 1.34 4.14 7.42
CA ILE A 110 0.53 3.11 8.07
C ILE A 110 0.78 3.07 9.58
N PHE A 111 2.04 3.08 10.01
CA PHE A 111 2.39 2.85 11.42
C PHE A 111 2.45 4.11 12.28
N ILE A 112 2.66 5.28 11.67
CA ILE A 112 2.80 6.55 12.41
C ILE A 112 1.61 7.46 12.16
N LEU A 113 1.27 7.72 10.89
CA LEU A 113 0.18 8.66 10.58
C LEU A 113 -1.19 8.06 10.94
N LEU A 114 -1.55 6.91 10.37
CA LEU A 114 -2.84 6.24 10.63
C LEU A 114 -2.94 5.55 12.00
N GLY A 115 -1.82 5.42 12.72
CA GLY A 115 -1.79 4.81 14.04
C GLY A 115 -1.84 5.88 15.15
N PRO A 116 -0.69 6.22 15.74
CA PRO A 116 -0.64 7.11 16.88
C PRO A 116 -1.07 8.56 16.54
N MET A 117 -0.70 9.09 15.37
CA MET A 117 -0.98 10.50 15.07
C MET A 117 -2.46 10.76 14.81
N GLU A 118 -3.13 9.87 14.09
CA GLU A 118 -4.57 9.94 13.88
C GLU A 118 -5.32 9.99 15.22
N LYS A 119 -4.95 9.11 16.16
CA LYS A 119 -5.53 9.10 17.50
C LYS A 119 -5.28 10.40 18.28
N ILE A 120 -4.05 10.91 18.27
CA ILE A 120 -3.70 12.18 18.95
C ILE A 120 -4.56 13.33 18.40
N ILE A 121 -4.75 13.36 17.08
CA ILE A 121 -5.55 14.39 16.42
C ILE A 121 -7.03 14.21 16.74
N TYR A 122 -7.53 12.98 16.71
CA TYR A 122 -8.89 12.68 17.15
C TYR A 122 -9.13 13.17 18.58
N ASP A 123 -8.27 12.80 19.52
CA ASP A 123 -8.37 13.23 20.92
C ASP A 123 -8.29 14.76 21.05
N ALA A 124 -7.44 15.42 20.26
CA ALA A 124 -7.33 16.88 20.28
C ALA A 124 -8.54 17.62 19.69
N LEU A 125 -9.21 17.05 18.67
CA LEU A 125 -10.35 17.69 18.00
C LEU A 125 -11.69 17.37 18.67
N TYR A 126 -11.86 16.15 19.20
CA TYR A 126 -13.15 15.67 19.71
C TYR A 126 -13.32 15.78 21.23
N ASN A 127 -12.23 15.91 21.98
CA ASN A 127 -12.27 16.07 23.44
C ASN A 127 -12.46 17.54 23.87
N VAL A 128 -12.72 18.44 22.92
CA VAL A 128 -13.06 19.84 23.19
C VAL A 128 -14.57 19.98 23.28
N ASP A 129 -15.05 20.26 24.49
CA ASP A 129 -16.47 20.44 24.77
C ASP A 129 -17.13 21.45 23.82
N GLY A 130 -18.16 21.01 23.09
CA GLY A 130 -18.99 21.85 22.23
C GLY A 130 -18.62 21.89 20.73
N ILE A 131 -17.50 21.29 20.30
CA ILE A 131 -17.08 21.29 18.87
C ILE A 131 -17.30 19.92 18.19
N SER A 132 -17.45 18.85 18.96
CA SER A 132 -17.55 17.47 18.46
C SER A 132 -18.68 17.21 17.45
N TRP A 133 -19.80 17.93 17.55
CA TRP A 133 -20.95 17.78 16.64
C TRP A 133 -20.75 18.45 15.27
N ILE A 134 -19.77 19.35 15.14
CA ILE A 134 -19.49 20.09 13.91
C ILE A 134 -18.50 19.32 13.03
N ILE A 135 -17.61 18.54 13.65
CA ILE A 135 -16.47 17.92 12.98
C ILE A 135 -16.85 16.50 12.51
N PRO A 136 -16.72 16.16 11.22
CA PRO A 136 -17.00 14.80 10.73
C PRO A 136 -15.98 13.79 11.24
N TYR A 137 -16.45 12.65 11.78
CA TYR A 137 -15.60 11.62 12.44
C TYR A 137 -14.38 11.19 11.62
N TYR A 138 -14.48 11.20 10.29
CA TYR A 138 -13.44 10.81 9.35
C TYR A 138 -12.42 11.94 9.03
N LEU A 139 -12.51 13.10 9.67
CA LEU A 139 -11.59 14.23 9.43
C LEU A 139 -10.12 13.89 9.77
N PRO A 140 -9.79 13.23 10.90
CA PRO A 140 -8.41 12.83 11.20
C PRO A 140 -7.81 11.95 10.09
N TYR A 141 -8.56 10.97 9.61
CA TYR A 141 -8.19 10.12 8.48
C TYR A 141 -7.90 10.92 7.20
N ILE A 142 -8.78 11.87 6.83
CA ILE A 142 -8.59 12.75 5.67
C ILE A 142 -7.30 13.55 5.83
N LEU A 143 -7.06 14.13 7.01
CA LEU A 143 -5.87 14.93 7.29
C LEU A 143 -4.59 14.10 7.17
N MET A 144 -4.57 12.88 7.71
CA MET A 144 -3.40 12.00 7.61
C MET A 144 -3.13 11.59 6.16
N THR A 145 -4.18 11.21 5.43
CA THR A 145 -4.08 10.88 4.00
C THR A 145 -3.60 12.08 3.18
N PHE A 146 -4.11 13.28 3.48
CA PHE A 146 -3.68 14.52 2.84
C PHE A 146 -2.20 14.80 3.09
N ILE A 147 -1.74 14.75 4.36
CA ILE A 147 -0.33 14.98 4.71
C ILE A 147 0.56 13.98 3.99
N PHE A 148 0.19 12.70 3.98
CA PHE A 148 0.91 11.66 3.29
C PHE A 148 1.09 11.96 1.80
N LEU A 149 -0.01 12.24 1.09
CA LEU A 149 -0.01 12.51 -0.36
C LEU A 149 0.72 13.82 -0.69
N PHE A 150 0.49 14.85 0.12
CA PHE A 150 1.08 16.17 -0.09
C PHE A 150 2.59 16.12 0.05
N VAL A 151 3.09 15.52 1.14
CA VAL A 151 4.53 15.34 1.36
C VAL A 151 5.12 14.41 0.31
N PHE A 152 4.43 13.33 -0.07
CA PHE A 152 4.88 12.43 -1.13
C PHE A 152 5.08 13.18 -2.46
N MET A 153 4.06 13.92 -2.90
CA MET A 153 4.16 14.74 -4.12
C MET A 153 5.25 15.78 -3.99
N ILE A 154 5.44 16.40 -2.82
CA ILE A 154 6.50 17.38 -2.61
C ILE A 154 7.88 16.74 -2.70
N VAL A 155 8.12 15.61 -2.03
CA VAL A 155 9.44 14.98 -1.97
C VAL A 155 9.82 14.34 -3.31
N PHE A 156 8.85 13.74 -3.99
CA PHE A 156 9.07 13.01 -5.24
C PHE A 156 8.68 13.78 -6.52
N SER A 157 8.18 15.02 -6.41
CA SER A 157 7.97 15.88 -7.58
C SER A 157 9.28 16.12 -8.31
N ASP A 158 9.23 16.03 -9.62
CA ASP A 158 10.36 16.13 -10.52
C ASP A 158 11.17 17.41 -10.28
N ARG A 159 12.48 17.28 -10.09
CA ARG A 159 13.35 18.37 -9.58
C ARG A 159 13.55 19.51 -10.58
N GLY A 160 13.16 19.32 -11.85
CA GLY A 160 13.40 20.27 -12.93
C GLY A 160 12.29 21.28 -13.20
N LYS A 161 11.07 21.07 -12.68
CA LYS A 161 9.95 22.01 -12.85
C LYS A 161 9.73 22.79 -11.56
N ARG A 162 9.38 24.08 -11.66
CA ARG A 162 8.94 24.87 -10.50
C ARG A 162 7.87 24.07 -9.76
N LYS A 163 8.18 23.75 -8.51
CA LYS A 163 7.33 22.95 -7.65
C LYS A 163 6.05 23.74 -7.39
N ASN A 164 4.94 23.36 -8.01
CA ASN A 164 3.66 24.02 -7.82
C ASN A 164 2.98 23.43 -6.57
N TRP A 165 3.39 23.92 -5.39
CA TRP A 165 2.88 23.46 -4.09
C TRP A 165 1.35 23.56 -4.00
N ILE A 166 0.76 24.59 -4.64
CA ILE A 166 -0.69 24.78 -4.70
C ILE A 166 -1.37 23.63 -5.45
N THR A 167 -0.85 23.24 -6.61
CA THR A 167 -1.40 22.12 -7.39
C THR A 167 -1.29 20.81 -6.61
N SER A 168 -0.16 20.57 -5.94
CA SER A 168 -0.01 19.40 -5.07
C SER A 168 -1.00 19.41 -3.90
N ALA A 169 -1.24 20.57 -3.27
CA ALA A 169 -2.22 20.70 -2.19
C ALA A 169 -3.64 20.39 -2.68
N ILE A 170 -4.05 20.97 -3.81
CA ILE A 170 -5.38 20.75 -4.38
C ILE A 170 -5.57 19.28 -4.74
N ILE A 171 -4.60 18.67 -5.42
CA ILE A 171 -4.68 17.24 -5.81
C ILE A 171 -4.74 16.36 -4.56
N SER A 172 -3.86 16.59 -3.58
CA SER A 172 -3.81 15.77 -2.37
C SER A 172 -5.10 15.88 -1.57
N LEU A 173 -5.70 17.08 -1.49
CA LEU A 173 -6.97 17.30 -0.80
C LEU A 173 -8.10 16.57 -1.52
N SER A 174 -8.23 16.75 -2.84
CA SER A 174 -9.26 16.09 -3.63
C SER A 174 -9.14 14.56 -3.56
N VAL A 175 -7.93 14.02 -3.69
CA VAL A 175 -7.70 12.57 -3.60
C VAL A 175 -8.00 12.07 -2.18
N SER A 176 -7.60 12.78 -1.13
CA SER A 176 -7.90 12.37 0.25
C SER A 176 -9.41 12.28 0.53
N LEU A 177 -10.20 13.21 -0.01
CA LEU A 177 -11.67 13.19 0.10
C LEU A 177 -12.27 12.00 -0.67
N ILE A 178 -11.79 11.75 -1.89
CA ILE A 178 -12.23 10.61 -2.70
C ILE A 178 -11.90 9.29 -2.00
N VAL A 179 -10.69 9.16 -1.45
CA VAL A 179 -10.26 7.97 -0.71
C VAL A 179 -11.12 7.77 0.52
N ALA A 180 -11.34 8.80 1.34
CA ALA A 180 -12.21 8.72 2.51
C ALA A 180 -13.64 8.28 2.15
N TYR A 181 -14.21 8.81 1.07
CA TYR A 181 -15.52 8.40 0.58
C TYR A 181 -15.54 6.94 0.08
N LEU A 182 -14.54 6.53 -0.70
CA LEU A 182 -14.46 5.17 -1.23
C LEU A 182 -14.27 4.13 -0.11
N PHE A 183 -13.45 4.42 0.90
CA PHE A 183 -13.20 3.48 1.98
C PHE A 183 -14.31 3.50 3.05
N GLY A 184 -14.80 4.69 3.42
CA GLY A 184 -15.83 4.86 4.44
C GLY A 184 -17.23 4.48 3.96
N ASP A 185 -17.68 5.04 2.83
CA ASP A 185 -19.07 4.88 2.39
C ASP A 185 -19.25 3.71 1.42
N VAL A 186 -18.34 3.56 0.46
CA VAL A 186 -18.46 2.52 -0.59
C VAL A 186 -17.99 1.16 -0.10
N ALA A 187 -16.80 1.10 0.51
CA ALA A 187 -16.25 -0.15 1.02
C ALA A 187 -16.76 -0.50 2.43
N MET A 188 -17.41 0.45 3.13
CA MET A 188 -17.90 0.29 4.50
C MET A 188 -16.83 -0.23 5.47
N ILE A 189 -15.57 0.09 5.19
CA ILE A 189 -14.47 -0.24 6.08
C ILE A 189 -14.57 0.75 7.24
N ILE A 190 -14.62 0.21 8.46
CA ILE A 190 -14.51 1.04 9.66
C ILE A 190 -13.13 1.67 9.58
N LEU A 191 -13.10 2.96 9.23
CA LEU A 191 -11.89 3.76 9.28
C LEU A 191 -11.49 3.83 10.76
N PRO A 192 -10.19 3.66 11.06
CA PRO A 192 -9.68 3.67 12.43
C PRO A 192 -10.06 4.94 13.20
#